data_AF-A0A962UG24-F1
#
_entry.id   AF-A0A962UG24-F1
#
_cell.length_a   1.000
_cell.length_b   1.000
_cell.length_c   1.000
_cell.angle_alpha   90.00
_cell.angle_beta   90.00
_cell.angle_gamma   90.00
#
_symmetry.space_group_name_H-M   'P 1'
#
loop_
_entity.id
_entity.type
_entity.pdbx_description
1 polymer ?
#
loop_
_entity_poly.entity_id
_entity_poly.type
_entity_poly.pdbx_seq_one_letter_code
_entity_poly.pdbx_strand_id
1 'polypeptide(L)'
;MNVLTRIARPLRTCALMALLAPASGAAGPQQAEIHALVQELDYLIEYAERLAQKYAAADAPVRFNYPALLEQLRVTRMRSAAYLNEVQTVVHPAPPAPVAASLTERR
;
A
#
# COMPACT_ATOMS: atom_id res chain seq x y z
N MET A 1 3.85 32.69 -45.19
CA MET A 1 3.72 31.27 -44.77
C MET A 1 3.38 31.29 -43.28
N ASN A 2 2.09 31.24 -42.95
CA ASN A 2 1.35 30.05 -42.49
C ASN A 2 2.00 29.41 -41.24
N VAL A 3 1.34 29.11 -40.12
CA VAL A 3 -0.06 29.23 -39.65
C VAL A 3 -0.04 28.61 -38.23
N LEU A 4 -0.75 29.22 -37.27
CA LEU A 4 -1.40 28.66 -36.05
C LEU A 4 -0.60 27.69 -35.12
N THR A 5 -0.76 27.64 -33.80
CA THR A 5 -2.03 27.61 -33.05
C THR A 5 -1.75 27.72 -31.54
N ARG A 6 -2.47 28.62 -30.86
CA ARG A 6 -2.80 28.54 -29.42
C ARG A 6 -3.56 27.23 -29.15
N ILE A 7 -3.46 26.65 -27.95
CA ILE A 7 -4.62 26.18 -27.16
C ILE A 7 -4.20 26.10 -25.68
N ALA A 8 -4.69 27.08 -24.92
CA ALA A 8 -5.07 26.90 -23.53
C ALA A 8 -6.56 26.52 -23.52
N ARG A 9 -7.00 25.57 -22.66
CA ARG A 9 -8.37 25.36 -22.12
C ARG A 9 -8.57 23.92 -21.56
N PRO A 10 -9.65 23.59 -20.84
CA PRO A 10 -9.95 24.00 -19.47
C PRO A 10 -10.52 22.82 -18.61
N LEU A 11 -10.86 23.12 -17.35
CA LEU A 11 -11.96 22.55 -16.55
C LEU A 11 -12.43 21.10 -16.82
N ARG A 12 -12.20 20.22 -15.84
CA ARG A 12 -13.24 19.28 -15.40
C ARG A 12 -13.30 19.23 -13.88
N THR A 13 -14.05 20.19 -13.33
CA THR A 13 -14.96 19.92 -12.22
C THR A 13 -15.77 18.66 -12.54
N CYS A 14 -15.47 17.55 -11.90
CA CYS A 14 -16.44 16.48 -11.74
C CYS A 14 -17.05 16.62 -10.35
N ALA A 15 -18.33 17.00 -10.38
CA ALA A 15 -19.16 17.25 -9.24
C ALA A 15 -19.27 16.02 -8.34
N LEU A 16 -19.17 16.34 -7.06
CA LEU A 16 -19.86 15.78 -5.91
C LEU A 16 -21.23 15.15 -6.25
N MET A 17 -21.49 14.03 -5.57
CA MET A 17 -22.76 13.29 -5.36
C MET A 17 -23.14 12.16 -6.33
N ALA A 18 -22.94 10.91 -5.88
CA ALA A 18 -24.04 10.03 -5.46
C ALA A 18 -23.43 8.87 -4.62
N LEU A 19 -23.67 8.81 -3.31
CA LEU A 19 -24.83 8.22 -2.61
C LEU A 19 -24.72 6.68 -2.46
N LEU A 20 -24.48 6.26 -1.22
CA LEU A 20 -24.62 4.89 -0.69
C LEU A 20 -23.92 3.77 -1.48
N ALA A 21 -22.59 3.79 -1.50
CA ALA A 21 -21.85 2.54 -1.44
C ALA A 21 -21.70 2.16 0.04
N PRO A 22 -21.83 0.88 0.45
CA PRO A 22 -21.35 0.47 1.76
C PRO A 22 -19.89 0.90 1.81
N ALA A 23 -19.46 1.52 2.91
CA ALA A 23 -18.09 1.93 3.12
C ALA A 23 -17.19 0.69 3.17
N SER A 24 -16.91 0.11 2.00
CA SER A 24 -15.72 -0.70 1.78
C SER A 24 -14.60 0.29 1.93
N GLY A 25 -13.94 0.27 3.10
CA GLY A 25 -12.94 1.24 3.50
C GLY A 25 -12.01 1.55 2.34
N ALA A 26 -12.20 2.71 1.71
CA ALA A 26 -11.38 3.13 0.61
C ALA A 26 -9.97 3.20 1.17
N ALA A 27 -9.07 2.39 0.61
CA ALA A 27 -7.69 2.40 1.03
C ALA A 27 -7.18 3.85 0.94
N GLY A 28 -6.74 4.42 2.06
CA GLY A 28 -6.25 5.79 2.10
C GLY A 28 -5.05 5.96 1.16
N PRO A 29 -4.67 7.19 0.77
CA PRO A 29 -3.54 7.44 -0.13
C PRO A 29 -2.26 6.73 0.33
N GLN A 30 -2.02 6.67 1.63
CA GLN A 30 -0.90 5.94 2.24
C GLN A 30 -0.91 4.43 1.95
N GLN A 31 -2.08 3.78 1.97
CA GLN A 31 -2.17 2.34 1.69
C GLN A 31 -1.87 2.04 0.22
N ALA A 32 -2.30 2.92 -0.70
CA ALA A 32 -1.96 2.80 -2.12
C ALA A 32 -0.45 2.97 -2.34
N GLU A 33 0.19 3.93 -1.67
CA GLU A 33 1.63 4.13 -1.71
C GLU A 33 2.42 2.94 -1.14
N ILE A 34 1.97 2.37 -0.01
CA ILE A 34 2.60 1.18 0.59
C ILE A 34 2.40 -0.06 -0.30
N HIS A 35 1.24 -0.18 -0.97
CA HIS A 35 1.04 -1.25 -1.95
C HIS A 35 2.00 -1.10 -3.14
N ALA A 36 2.18 0.11 -3.68
CA ALA A 36 3.15 0.38 -4.73
C ALA A 36 4.59 0.06 -4.27
N LEU A 37 4.93 0.38 -3.01
CA LEU A 37 6.22 0.00 -2.41
C LEU A 37 6.43 -1.52 -2.38
N VAL A 38 5.40 -2.30 -2.04
CA VAL A 38 5.49 -3.77 -2.04
C VAL A 38 5.77 -4.30 -3.45
N GLN A 39 5.14 -3.72 -4.48
CA GLN A 39 5.39 -4.09 -5.88
C GLN A 39 6.81 -3.75 -6.33
N GLU A 40 7.33 -2.59 -5.92
CA GLU A 40 8.72 -2.21 -6.21
C GLU A 40 9.71 -3.16 -5.51
N LEU A 41 9.43 -3.56 -4.27
CA LEU A 41 10.26 -4.54 -3.56
C LEU A 41 10.26 -5.91 -4.25
N ASP A 42 9.13 -6.35 -4.82
CA ASP A 42 9.07 -7.57 -5.63
C ASP A 42 9.99 -7.47 -6.85
N TYR A 43 9.93 -6.34 -7.58
CA TYR A 43 10.82 -6.08 -8.70
C TYR A 43 12.31 -6.10 -8.29
N LEU A 44 12.66 -5.46 -7.18
CA LEU A 44 14.03 -5.41 -6.68
C LEU A 44 14.55 -6.79 -6.25
N ILE A 45 13.70 -7.64 -5.66
CA ILE A 45 14.05 -9.03 -5.33
C ILE A 45 14.38 -9.79 -6.61
N GLU A 46 13.51 -9.76 -7.62
CA GLU A 46 13.76 -10.44 -8.88
C GLU A 46 15.02 -9.94 -9.58
N TYR A 47 15.23 -8.62 -9.58
CA TYR A 47 16.41 -8.02 -10.19
C TYR A 47 17.69 -8.44 -9.47
N ALA A 48 17.70 -8.44 -8.14
CA ALA A 48 18.83 -8.90 -7.33
C ALA A 48 19.10 -10.40 -7.55
N GLU A 49 18.08 -11.24 -7.71
CA GLU A 49 18.22 -12.66 -8.06
C GLU A 49 18.89 -12.84 -9.43
N ARG A 50 18.46 -12.07 -10.44
CA ARG A 50 19.09 -12.07 -11.78
C ARG A 50 20.55 -11.64 -11.72
N LEU A 51 20.89 -10.61 -10.95
CA LEU A 51 22.27 -10.18 -10.76
C LEU A 51 23.11 -11.25 -10.06
N ALA A 52 22.58 -11.88 -9.00
CA ALA A 52 23.26 -12.95 -8.29
C ALA A 52 23.61 -14.13 -9.21
N GLN A 53 22.67 -14.51 -10.09
CA GLN A 53 22.90 -15.55 -11.09
C GLN A 53 23.94 -15.12 -12.14
N LYS A 54 23.80 -13.90 -12.69
CA LYS A 54 24.70 -13.36 -13.72
C LYS A 54 26.16 -13.34 -13.26
N TYR A 55 26.40 -13.02 -11.99
CA TYR A 55 27.74 -12.90 -11.44
C TYR A 55 28.16 -14.08 -10.54
N ALA A 56 27.40 -15.19 -10.53
CA ALA A 56 27.72 -16.35 -9.70
C ALA A 56 29.13 -16.91 -9.98
N ALA A 57 29.50 -16.97 -11.26
CA ALA A 57 30.80 -17.47 -11.74
C ALA A 57 31.86 -16.36 -11.93
N ALA A 58 31.56 -15.10 -11.59
CA ALA A 58 32.51 -14.01 -11.78
C ALA A 58 33.69 -14.17 -10.82
N ASP A 59 34.90 -14.25 -11.36
CA ASP A 59 36.12 -14.26 -10.56
C ASP A 59 36.49 -12.82 -10.20
N ALA A 60 36.18 -12.43 -8.96
CA ALA A 60 36.44 -11.11 -8.43
C ALA A 60 37.03 -11.23 -7.03
N PRO A 61 38.06 -10.43 -6.69
CA PRO A 61 38.73 -10.50 -5.39
C PRO A 61 37.81 -10.14 -4.21
N VAL A 62 36.74 -9.38 -4.46
CA VAL A 62 35.68 -9.08 -3.49
C VAL A 62 34.33 -9.35 -4.16
N ARG A 63 33.48 -10.11 -3.49
CA ARG A 63 32.15 -10.49 -3.98
C ARG A 63 31.07 -9.69 -3.26
N PHE A 64 30.11 -9.19 -4.03
CA PHE A 64 28.90 -8.58 -3.47
C PHE A 64 28.05 -9.65 -2.77
N ASN A 65 27.56 -9.36 -1.56
CA ASN A 65 26.78 -10.29 -0.76
C ASN A 65 25.30 -10.27 -1.16
N TYR A 66 25.00 -10.88 -2.32
CA TYR A 66 23.62 -11.04 -2.80
C TYR A 66 22.70 -11.77 -1.80
N PRO A 67 23.13 -12.84 -1.11
CA PRO A 67 22.28 -13.50 -0.10
C PRO A 67 21.77 -12.55 0.99
N ALA A 68 22.65 -11.73 1.58
CA ALA A 68 22.26 -10.78 2.62
C ALA A 68 21.30 -9.70 2.09
N LEU A 69 21.56 -9.17 0.88
CA LEU A 69 20.64 -8.22 0.24
C LEU A 69 19.25 -8.84 0.04
N LEU A 70 19.19 -10.05 -0.51
CA LEU A 70 17.93 -10.74 -0.78
C LEU A 70 17.15 -11.04 0.48
N GLU A 71 17.82 -11.46 1.56
CA GLU A 71 17.19 -11.64 2.86
C GLU A 71 16.57 -10.34 3.37
N GLN A 72 17.33 -9.23 3.33
CA GLN A 72 16.84 -7.93 3.77
C GLN A 72 15.65 -7.44 2.94
N LEU A 73 15.69 -7.60 1.62
CA LEU A 73 14.58 -7.24 0.73
C LEU A 73 13.32 -8.06 1.04
N ARG A 74 13.45 -9.38 1.21
CA ARG A 74 12.33 -10.27 1.54
C ARG A 74 11.71 -9.95 2.89
N VAL A 75 12.53 -9.70 3.91
CA VAL A 75 12.06 -9.29 5.25
C VAL A 75 11.32 -7.95 5.18
N THR A 76 11.86 -6.99 4.43
CA THR A 76 11.24 -5.67 4.26
C THR A 76 9.90 -5.79 3.55
N ARG A 77 9.85 -6.52 2.43
CA ARG A 77 8.64 -6.80 1.65
C ARG A 77 7.56 -7.48 2.48
N MET A 78 7.94 -8.49 3.26
CA MET A 78 7.04 -9.18 4.19
C MET A 78 6.44 -8.22 5.22
N ARG A 79 7.27 -7.39 5.87
CA ARG A 79 6.81 -6.43 6.89
C ARG A 79 5.92 -5.33 6.31
N SER A 80 6.24 -4.81 5.14
CA SER A 80 5.40 -3.83 4.44
C SER A 80 4.04 -4.41 4.05
N ALA A 81 3.99 -5.66 3.60
CA ALA A 81 2.74 -6.35 3.31
C ALA A 81 1.93 -6.64 4.58
N ALA A 82 2.58 -7.01 5.69
CA ALA A 82 1.91 -7.24 6.98
C ALA A 82 1.16 -5.99 7.48
N TYR A 83 1.75 -4.80 7.33
CA TYR A 83 1.07 -3.54 7.67
C TYR A 83 -0.29 -3.38 6.94
N LEU A 84 -0.35 -3.72 5.65
CA LEU A 84 -1.59 -3.64 4.87
C LEU A 84 -2.66 -4.63 5.36
N ASN A 85 -2.26 -5.79 5.87
CA ASN A 85 -3.15 -6.79 6.44
C ASN A 85 -3.63 -6.41 7.85
N GLU A 86 -2.76 -5.81 8.65
CA GLU A 86 -3.10 -5.28 9.98
C GLU A 86 -4.11 -4.13 9.89
N VAL A 87 -3.98 -3.23 8.90
CA VAL A 87 -4.98 -2.17 8.67
C VAL A 87 -6.34 -2.74 8.29
N GLN A 88 -6.39 -3.82 7.49
CA GLN A 88 -7.65 -4.53 7.21
C GLN A 88 -8.25 -5.19 8.46
N THR A 89 -7.44 -5.42 9.48
CA THR A 89 -7.83 -6.06 10.76
C THR A 89 -8.26 -5.04 11.82
N VAL A 90 -8.22 -3.72 11.56
CA VAL A 90 -8.56 -2.69 12.57
C VAL A 90 -10.02 -2.81 13.04
N VAL A 91 -10.11 -3.43 14.21
CA VAL A 91 -11.07 -3.34 15.34
C VAL A 91 -12.20 -2.34 15.15
N HIS A 92 -13.43 -2.85 15.03
CA HIS A 92 -14.64 -2.08 15.36
C HIS A 92 -14.67 -1.81 16.87
N PRO A 93 -14.49 -0.56 17.34
CA PRO A 93 -14.69 -0.23 18.74
C PRO A 93 -16.14 0.25 18.88
N ALA A 94 -17.12 -0.60 18.55
CA ALA A 94 -18.47 -0.33 19.00
C ALA A 94 -18.54 -0.88 20.44
N PRO A 95 -18.53 -0.04 21.49
CA PRO A 95 -18.79 -0.53 22.83
C PRO A 95 -20.16 -1.23 22.84
N PRO A 96 -20.32 -2.34 23.59
CA PRO A 96 -21.62 -2.98 23.73
C PRO A 96 -22.65 -1.95 24.22
N ALA A 97 -23.85 -1.98 23.65
CA ALA A 97 -24.90 -1.03 23.99
C ALA A 97 -25.14 -1.02 25.51
N PRO A 98 -25.27 0.17 26.14
CA PRO A 98 -25.51 0.24 27.57
C PRO A 98 -26.81 -0.51 27.90
N VAL A 99 -26.74 -1.39 28.89
CA VAL A 99 -27.92 -2.07 29.42
C VAL A 99 -28.78 -1.00 30.10
N ALA A 100 -29.96 -0.73 29.53
CA ALA A 100 -30.94 0.16 30.14
C ALA A 100 -31.54 -0.53 31.39
N ALA A 101 -30.83 -0.46 32.52
CA ALA A 101 -31.43 -0.75 33.81
C ALA A 101 -32.33 0.43 34.19
N SER A 102 -33.64 0.28 33.98
CA SER A 102 -34.65 1.19 34.52
C SER A 102 -34.58 1.12 36.05
N LEU A 103 -34.01 2.15 36.70
CA LEU A 103 -34.04 2.33 38.15
C LEU A 103 -35.39 2.88 38.65
N THR A 104 -36.46 2.73 37.86
CA THR A 104 -37.80 3.24 38.14
C THR A 104 -38.77 2.15 38.62
N GLU A 105 -38.33 1.28 39.54
CA GLU A 105 -39.29 0.60 40.42
C GLU A 105 -39.18 1.18 41.83
N ARG A 106 -40.10 2.11 42.08
CA ARG A 106 -40.41 2.63 43.42
C ARG A 106 -41.46 1.69 44.02
N ARG A 107 -41.13 0.99 45.10
CA ARG A 107 -42.10 0.40 46.03
C ARG A 107 -41.69 0.67 47.46
#